data_AF-A0A218QUC2-F1
#
_entry.id   AF-A0A218QUC2-F1
#
_cell.length_a   1.000
_cell.length_b   1.000
_cell.length_c   1.000
_cell.angle_alpha   90.00
_cell.angle_beta   90.00
_cell.angle_gamma   90.00
#
_symmetry.space_group_name_H-M   'P 1'
#
loop_
_entity.id
_entity.type
_entity.pdbx_description
1 polymer ?
#
loop_
_entity_poly.entity_id
_entity_poly.type
_entity_poly.pdbx_seq_one_letter_code
_entity_poly.pdbx_strand_id
1 'polypeptide(L)'
;MTAKVTFVTVESGSSNMQERQNRLAQLIEQLLQEGWTQTTLATAIGVDFSTVYRWLKSKTIPECDSKNFRQLARLSGGNTRSLQFYLDGKISLLAYRQGLEKKPLEKVKNDKSSASAQIKKEVLAKIYLLDPVDIAEVISSSVAFLAGVE
;
A
#
# COMPACT_ATOMS: atom_id res chain seq x y z
N MET A 1 19.16 50.27 31.31
CA MET A 1 18.27 49.15 30.92
C MET A 1 18.85 48.53 29.66
N THR A 2 19.54 47.40 29.77
CA THR A 2 20.15 46.68 28.64
C THR A 2 19.55 45.28 28.59
N ALA A 3 18.74 45.02 27.58
CA ALA A 3 18.12 43.71 27.37
C ALA A 3 19.16 42.71 26.85
N LYS A 4 19.33 41.60 27.58
CA LYS A 4 20.03 40.39 27.12
C LYS A 4 19.14 39.69 26.10
N VAL A 5 19.61 39.55 24.86
CA VAL A 5 18.98 38.66 23.87
C VAL A 5 19.64 37.30 24.00
N THR A 6 18.85 36.35 24.47
CA THR A 6 19.18 34.93 24.59
C THR A 6 19.05 34.27 23.22
N PHE A 7 20.12 33.67 22.72
CA PHE A 7 20.03 32.69 21.63
C PHE A 7 20.06 31.30 22.27
N VAL A 8 18.88 30.69 22.40
CA VAL A 8 18.75 29.27 22.72
C VAL A 8 18.89 28.50 21.41
N THR A 9 20.02 27.82 21.25
CA THR A 9 20.32 26.94 20.10
C THR A 9 19.40 25.72 20.14
N VAL A 10 18.74 25.48 19.01
CA VAL A 10 17.62 24.56 18.79
C VAL A 10 18.07 23.09 18.79
N GLU A 11 17.36 22.26 19.55
CA GLU A 11 17.43 20.79 19.56
C GLU A 11 17.08 20.21 18.17
N SER A 12 18.07 20.11 17.28
CA SER A 12 17.83 19.82 15.85
C SER A 12 18.01 18.34 15.46
N GLY A 13 18.17 17.42 16.43
CA GLY A 13 18.33 15.98 16.18
C GLY A 13 17.03 15.16 16.20
N SER A 14 16.06 15.58 17.03
CA SER A 14 14.83 14.82 17.30
C SER A 14 13.74 15.04 16.24
N SER A 15 13.67 16.23 15.65
CA SER A 15 12.65 16.60 14.66
C SER A 15 12.77 15.80 13.35
N ASN A 16 13.99 15.62 12.83
CA ASN A 16 14.21 15.00 11.52
C ASN A 16 13.86 13.49 11.53
N MET A 17 14.23 12.75 12.57
CA MET A 17 13.89 11.32 12.64
C MET A 17 12.39 11.10 12.85
N GLN A 18 11.74 11.93 13.66
CA GLN A 18 10.30 11.87 13.87
C GLN A 18 9.52 12.20 12.58
N GLU A 19 9.97 13.21 11.82
CA GLU A 19 9.41 13.54 10.52
C GLU A 19 9.55 12.39 9.51
N ARG A 20 10.72 11.75 9.47
CA ARG A 20 10.95 10.55 8.65
C ARG A 20 9.99 9.41 9.02
N GLN A 21 9.78 9.17 10.30
CA GLN A 21 8.82 8.18 10.80
C GLN A 21 7.38 8.51 10.40
N ASN A 22 6.97 9.78 10.54
CA ASN A 22 5.63 10.23 10.19
C ASN A 22 5.36 10.12 8.68
N ARG A 23 6.35 10.46 7.85
CA ARG A 23 6.26 10.27 6.40
C ARG A 23 6.17 8.80 6.01
N LEU A 24 6.92 7.93 6.69
CA LEU A 24 6.78 6.49 6.49
C LEU A 24 5.37 5.99 6.85
N ALA A 25 4.84 6.43 7.99
CA ALA A 25 3.48 6.09 8.41
C ALA A 25 2.45 6.57 7.38
N GLN A 26 2.55 7.82 6.92
CA GLN A 26 1.69 8.39 5.88
C GLN A 26 1.71 7.56 4.59
N LEU A 27 2.89 7.12 4.15
CA LEU A 27 3.01 6.26 2.97
C LEU A 27 2.30 4.91 3.17
N ILE A 28 2.46 4.30 4.35
CA ILE A 28 1.81 3.03 4.66
C ILE A 28 0.30 3.21 4.74
N GLU A 29 -0.21 4.27 5.38
CA GLU A 29 -1.64 4.59 5.42
C GLU A 29 -2.24 4.74 4.03
N GLN A 30 -1.53 5.42 3.12
CA GLN A 30 -1.98 5.53 1.73
C GLN A 30 -2.09 4.16 1.06
N LEU A 31 -1.09 3.27 1.24
CA LEU A 31 -1.18 1.91 0.71
C LEU A 31 -2.39 1.15 1.28
N LEU A 32 -2.69 1.34 2.57
CA LEU A 32 -3.87 0.72 3.19
C LEU A 32 -5.18 1.25 2.57
N GLN A 33 -5.26 2.54 2.27
CA GLN A 33 -6.41 3.14 1.58
C GLN A 33 -6.56 2.62 0.14
N GLU A 34 -5.46 2.22 -0.50
CA GLU A 34 -5.44 1.62 -1.84
C GLU A 34 -5.77 0.10 -1.84
N GLY A 35 -6.20 -0.45 -0.70
CA GLY A 35 -6.65 -1.83 -0.58
C GLY A 35 -5.58 -2.82 -0.10
N TRP A 36 -4.38 -2.35 0.26
CA TRP A 36 -3.44 -3.20 0.99
C TRP A 36 -3.93 -3.44 2.41
N THR A 37 -3.60 -4.60 2.96
CA THR A 37 -3.69 -4.86 4.40
C THR A 37 -2.29 -4.89 5.00
N GLN A 38 -2.16 -4.63 6.29
CA GLN A 38 -0.85 -4.71 6.96
C GLN A 38 -0.22 -6.11 6.77
N THR A 39 -1.03 -7.17 6.79
CA THR A 39 -0.58 -8.56 6.55
C THR A 39 -0.10 -8.77 5.11
N THR A 40 -0.87 -8.35 4.12
CA THR A 40 -0.48 -8.51 2.70
C THR A 40 0.74 -7.66 2.35
N LEU A 41 0.84 -6.45 2.92
CA LEU A 41 2.00 -5.58 2.78
C LEU A 41 3.25 -6.20 3.45
N ALA A 42 3.12 -6.74 4.66
CA ALA A 42 4.21 -7.42 5.37
C ALA A 42 4.75 -8.61 4.55
N THR A 43 3.85 -9.46 4.05
CA THR A 43 4.19 -10.60 3.18
C THR A 43 4.89 -10.14 1.90
N ALA A 44 4.37 -9.11 1.23
CA ALA A 44 4.95 -8.61 -0.01
C ALA A 44 6.35 -7.98 0.20
N ILE A 45 6.57 -7.36 1.37
CA ILE A 45 7.86 -6.80 1.76
C ILE A 45 8.84 -7.89 2.24
N GLY A 46 8.32 -9.00 2.78
CA GLY A 46 9.09 -10.08 3.39
C GLY A 46 9.47 -9.79 4.85
N VAL A 47 8.61 -9.07 5.57
CA VAL A 47 8.76 -8.76 7.00
C VAL A 47 7.60 -9.32 7.79
N ASP A 48 7.75 -9.35 9.12
CA ASP A 48 6.66 -9.72 10.01
C ASP A 48 5.60 -8.61 10.11
N PHE A 49 4.34 -8.99 10.37
CA PHE A 49 3.24 -8.06 10.59
C PHE A 49 3.59 -6.99 11.65
N SER A 50 4.24 -7.40 12.75
CA SER A 50 4.64 -6.50 13.83
C SER A 50 5.60 -5.40 13.37
N THR A 51 6.39 -5.66 12.32
CA THR A 51 7.32 -4.68 11.76
C THR A 51 6.56 -3.58 11.03
N VAL A 52 5.58 -3.94 10.19
CA VAL A 52 4.70 -2.97 9.52
C VAL A 52 3.89 -2.18 10.54
N TYR A 53 3.36 -2.85 11.56
CA TYR A 53 2.65 -2.19 12.66
C TYR A 53 3.53 -1.14 13.39
N ARG A 54 4.81 -1.48 13.66
CA ARG A 54 5.75 -0.53 14.29
C ARG A 54 6.11 0.64 13.39
N TRP A 55 6.19 0.44 12.08
CA TRP A 55 6.38 1.54 11.12
C TRP A 55 5.17 2.48 11.09
N LEU A 56 3.96 1.92 11.08
CA LEU A 56 2.72 2.68 11.11
C LEU A 56 2.57 3.49 12.41
N LYS A 57 3.06 2.95 13.54
CA LYS A 57 3.07 3.65 14.84
C LYS A 57 4.25 4.61 15.01
N SER A 58 4.98 4.94 13.95
CA SER A 58 6.15 5.84 13.98
C SER A 58 7.22 5.41 15.01
N LYS A 59 7.33 4.11 15.32
CA LYS A 59 8.29 3.62 16.33
C LYS A 59 9.65 3.28 15.75
N THR A 60 9.66 2.85 14.49
CA THR A 60 10.87 2.38 13.79
C THR A 60 10.76 2.74 12.32
N ILE A 61 11.90 2.76 11.62
CA ILE A 61 11.96 2.88 10.16
C ILE A 61 12.86 1.76 9.62
N PRO A 62 12.65 1.28 8.38
CA PRO A 62 13.59 0.39 7.74
C PRO A 62 14.90 1.11 7.43
N GLU A 63 16.02 0.42 7.63
CA GLU A 63 17.34 0.91 7.24
C GLU A 63 17.42 1.08 5.72
N CYS A 64 18.01 2.19 5.23
CA CYS A 64 18.02 2.56 3.81
C CYS A 64 18.64 1.48 2.90
N ASP A 65 19.63 0.73 3.38
CA ASP A 65 20.32 -0.32 2.62
C ASP A 65 19.69 -1.71 2.78
N SER A 66 18.65 -1.83 3.61
CA SER A 66 17.98 -3.10 3.86
C SER A 66 17.18 -3.58 2.64
N LYS A 67 17.08 -4.91 2.51
CA LYS A 67 16.17 -5.55 1.55
C LYS A 67 14.73 -5.06 1.72
N ASN A 68 14.31 -4.81 2.96
CA ASN A 68 12.97 -4.36 3.31
C ASN A 68 12.69 -2.97 2.76
N PHE A 69 13.65 -2.04 2.88
CA PHE A 69 13.55 -0.70 2.32
C PHE A 69 13.46 -0.72 0.79
N ARG A 70 14.29 -1.55 0.15
CA ARG A 70 14.25 -1.76 -1.30
C ARG A 70 12.91 -2.31 -1.77
N GLN A 71 12.37 -3.28 -1.06
CA GLN A 71 11.12 -3.92 -1.41
C GLN A 71 9.92 -2.98 -1.17
N LEU A 72 9.91 -2.26 -0.05
CA LEU A 72 8.93 -1.21 0.21
C LEU A 72 8.94 -0.15 -0.90
N ALA A 73 10.13 0.34 -1.28
CA ALA A 73 10.25 1.32 -2.36
C ALA A 73 9.68 0.80 -3.68
N ARG A 74 9.99 -0.47 -4.02
CA ARG A 74 9.52 -1.10 -5.26
C ARG A 74 8.00 -1.24 -5.31
N LEU A 75 7.38 -1.64 -4.18
CA LEU A 75 5.93 -1.84 -4.08
C LEU A 75 5.16 -0.52 -4.02
N SER A 76 5.76 0.50 -3.41
CA SER A 76 5.10 1.79 -3.19
C SER A 76 5.34 2.82 -4.29
N GLY A 77 5.92 2.42 -5.43
CA GLY A 77 5.99 3.25 -6.64
C GLY A 77 7.34 3.86 -6.98
N GLY A 78 8.40 3.53 -6.24
CA GLY A 78 9.70 4.16 -6.40
C GLY A 78 10.88 3.20 -6.56
N ASN A 79 12.04 3.75 -6.25
CA ASN A 79 13.28 3.04 -5.96
C ASN A 79 13.82 3.54 -4.62
N THR A 80 14.89 2.93 -4.11
CA THR A 80 15.47 3.30 -2.81
C THR A 80 15.78 4.79 -2.71
N ARG A 81 16.34 5.39 -3.76
CA ARG A 81 16.70 6.81 -3.79
C ARG A 81 15.48 7.72 -3.71
N SER A 82 14.41 7.43 -4.46
CA SER A 82 13.19 8.24 -4.42
C SER A 82 12.46 8.10 -3.09
N LEU A 83 12.43 6.89 -2.49
CA LEU A 83 11.86 6.68 -1.16
C LEU A 83 12.66 7.46 -0.11
N GLN A 84 13.99 7.43 -0.19
CA GLN A 84 14.84 8.21 0.71
C GLN A 84 14.59 9.71 0.58
N PHE A 85 14.48 10.25 -0.63
CA PHE A 85 14.14 11.66 -0.84
C PHE A 85 12.77 12.03 -0.29
N TYR A 86 11.78 11.14 -0.40
CA TYR A 86 10.48 11.36 0.21
C TYR A 86 10.59 11.40 1.73
N LEU A 87 11.23 10.39 2.35
CA LEU A 87 11.39 10.34 3.80
C LEU A 87 12.20 11.53 4.34
N ASP A 88 13.23 11.96 3.61
CA ASP A 88 14.10 13.11 3.94
C ASP A 88 13.43 14.49 3.82
N GLY A 89 12.17 14.57 3.38
CA GLY A 89 11.56 15.89 3.17
C GLY A 89 11.73 16.49 1.78
N LYS A 90 12.59 15.92 0.94
CA LYS A 90 13.07 16.54 -0.31
C LYS A 90 12.04 16.53 -1.44
N ILE A 91 11.13 15.57 -1.43
CA ILE A 91 10.00 15.49 -2.38
C ILE A 91 8.68 15.23 -1.64
N SER A 92 7.56 15.59 -2.29
CA SER A 92 6.22 15.30 -1.79
C SER A 92 5.83 13.84 -1.99
N LEU A 93 4.81 13.38 -1.26
CA LEU A 93 4.25 12.03 -1.41
C LEU A 93 3.75 11.80 -2.84
N LEU A 94 3.04 12.78 -3.42
CA LEU A 94 2.55 12.71 -4.79
C LEU A 94 3.70 12.57 -5.80
N ALA A 95 4.77 13.37 -5.66
CA ALA A 95 5.94 13.28 -6.54
C ALA A 95 6.65 11.92 -6.45
N TYR A 96 6.69 11.33 -5.25
CA TYR A 96 7.20 9.98 -5.05
C TYR A 96 6.31 8.93 -5.73
N ARG A 97 4.99 9.03 -5.53
CA ARG A 97 3.99 8.07 -6.02
C ARG A 97 3.77 8.12 -7.53
N GLN A 98 4.06 9.23 -8.21
CA GLN A 98 4.04 9.30 -9.69
C GLN A 98 5.00 8.31 -10.38
N GLY A 99 6.02 7.81 -9.68
CA GLY A 99 6.84 6.71 -10.20
C GLY A 99 6.06 5.39 -10.37
N LEU A 100 4.92 5.25 -9.70
CA LEU A 100 3.97 4.15 -9.86
C LEU A 100 3.21 4.27 -11.20
N GLU A 101 2.84 5.49 -11.60
CA GLU A 101 2.08 5.77 -12.83
C GLU A 101 2.95 5.70 -14.09
N LYS A 102 4.25 6.02 -13.98
CA LYS A 102 5.20 5.96 -15.10
C LYS A 102 5.79 4.57 -15.35
N LYS A 103 5.51 3.58 -14.51
CA LYS A 103 5.82 2.18 -14.79
C LYS A 103 4.57 1.56 -15.43
N PRO A 104 4.55 1.31 -16.76
CA PRO A 104 3.63 0.32 -17.27
C PRO A 104 3.86 -0.96 -16.46
N LEU A 105 2.76 -1.53 -15.98
CA LEU A 105 2.69 -2.83 -15.30
C LEU A 105 3.32 -3.91 -16.19
N GLU A 106 4.64 -4.01 -16.23
CA GLU A 106 5.32 -5.10 -16.92
C GLU A 106 6.55 -5.61 -16.16
N LYS A 107 6.44 -6.92 -15.89
CA LYS A 107 7.48 -7.90 -15.53
C LYS A 107 7.84 -7.98 -14.04
N VAL A 108 6.87 -8.40 -13.24
CA VAL A 108 7.11 -9.55 -12.36
C VAL A 108 6.83 -10.81 -13.20
N LYS A 109 7.87 -11.60 -13.44
CA LYS A 109 7.78 -12.88 -14.17
C LYS A 109 6.93 -13.87 -13.37
N ASN A 110 6.05 -14.55 -14.10
CA ASN A 110 5.25 -15.73 -13.75
C ASN A 110 4.26 -15.59 -12.59
N ASP A 111 3.08 -15.04 -12.88
CA ASP A 111 1.86 -15.47 -12.16
C ASP A 111 0.54 -15.27 -12.93
N LYS A 112 0.55 -15.35 -14.27
CA LYS A 112 -0.73 -15.40 -15.03
C LYS A 112 -1.56 -16.64 -14.68
N SER A 113 -0.91 -17.73 -14.26
CA SER A 113 -1.58 -18.94 -13.77
C SER A 113 -2.20 -18.73 -12.39
N SER A 114 -1.48 -18.13 -11.44
CA SER A 114 -1.98 -17.88 -10.08
C SER A 114 -3.03 -16.77 -10.04
N ALA A 115 -2.87 -15.66 -10.77
CA ALA A 115 -3.87 -14.59 -10.79
C ALA A 115 -5.19 -15.05 -11.42
N SER A 116 -5.15 -15.79 -12.54
CA SER A 116 -6.35 -16.40 -13.11
C SER A 116 -6.96 -17.44 -12.17
N ALA A 117 -6.13 -18.25 -11.50
CA ALA A 117 -6.62 -19.21 -10.51
C ALA A 117 -7.21 -18.55 -9.27
N GLN A 118 -6.66 -17.42 -8.83
CA GLN A 118 -7.13 -16.62 -7.70
C GLN A 118 -8.47 -15.97 -8.04
N ILE A 119 -8.58 -15.35 -9.23
CA ILE A 119 -9.83 -14.80 -9.75
C ILE A 119 -10.88 -15.90 -9.89
N LYS A 120 -10.52 -17.06 -10.47
CA LYS A 120 -11.43 -18.21 -10.58
C LYS A 120 -11.90 -18.70 -9.21
N LYS A 121 -11.00 -18.82 -8.23
CA LYS A 121 -11.34 -19.22 -6.86
C LYS A 121 -12.24 -18.21 -6.16
N GLU A 122 -11.97 -16.93 -6.31
CA GLU A 122 -12.77 -15.86 -5.72
C GLU A 122 -14.18 -15.79 -6.34
N VAL A 123 -14.26 -15.92 -7.67
CA VAL A 123 -15.55 -15.98 -8.38
C VAL A 123 -16.32 -17.25 -7.99
N LEU A 124 -15.68 -18.42 -7.92
CA LEU A 124 -16.32 -19.65 -7.44
C LEU A 124 -16.83 -19.52 -6.01
N ALA A 125 -16.03 -18.96 -5.10
CA ALA A 125 -16.44 -18.74 -3.72
C ALA A 125 -17.66 -17.82 -3.63
N LYS A 126 -17.70 -16.75 -4.43
CA LYS A 126 -18.87 -15.86 -4.50
C LYS A 126 -20.11 -16.57 -5.06
N ILE A 127 -19.97 -17.41 -6.09
CA ILE A 127 -21.08 -18.21 -6.63
C ILE A 127 -21.62 -19.19 -5.59
N TYR A 128 -20.75 -19.84 -4.79
CA TYR A 128 -21.18 -20.76 -3.72
C TYR A 128 -21.86 -20.06 -2.54
N LEU A 129 -21.71 -18.74 -2.41
CA LEU A 129 -22.35 -17.95 -1.37
C LEU A 129 -23.69 -17.34 -1.82
N LEU A 130 -24.04 -17.46 -3.10
CA LEU A 130 -25.35 -17.02 -3.59
C LEU A 130 -26.43 -17.98 -3.08
N ASP A 131 -27.55 -17.41 -2.63
CA ASP A 131 -28.70 -18.21 -2.24
C ASP A 131 -29.28 -18.92 -3.48
N PRO A 132 -29.62 -20.23 -3.40
CA PRO A 132 -30.25 -20.94 -4.49
C PRO A 132 -31.52 -20.25 -5.03
N VAL A 133 -32.23 -19.49 -4.18
CA VAL A 133 -33.41 -18.69 -4.58
C VAL A 133 -33.00 -17.54 -5.50
N ASP A 134 -31.96 -16.79 -5.16
CA ASP A 134 -31.47 -15.66 -5.97
C ASP A 134 -30.99 -16.13 -7.35
N ILE A 135 -30.32 -17.29 -7.40
CA ILE A 135 -29.88 -17.90 -8.66
C ILE A 135 -31.09 -18.30 -9.52
N ALA A 136 -32.09 -18.93 -8.91
CA ALA A 136 -33.30 -19.36 -9.60
C ALA A 136 -34.11 -18.18 -10.15
N GLU A 137 -34.14 -17.06 -9.46
CA GLU A 137 -34.80 -15.83 -9.90
C GLU A 137 -34.14 -15.24 -11.15
N VAL A 138 -32.80 -15.13 -11.15
CA VAL A 138 -32.04 -14.62 -12.31
C VAL A 138 -32.22 -15.53 -13.53
N ILE A 139 -32.23 -16.86 -13.34
CA ILE A 139 -32.48 -17.80 -14.44
C ILE A 139 -33.93 -17.67 -14.93
N SER A 140 -34.90 -17.61 -14.03
CA SER A 140 -36.32 -17.53 -14.39
C SER A 140 -36.64 -16.23 -15.15
N SER A 141 -36.13 -15.09 -14.68
CA SER A 141 -36.28 -13.81 -15.37
C SER A 141 -35.60 -13.79 -16.73
N SER A 142 -34.40 -14.38 -16.85
CA SER A 142 -33.70 -14.49 -18.13
C SER A 142 -34.44 -15.38 -19.12
N VAL A 143 -35.03 -16.49 -18.66
CA VAL A 143 -35.84 -17.39 -19.49
C VAL A 143 -37.14 -16.71 -19.93
N ALA A 144 -37.82 -16.01 -19.03
CA ALA A 144 -39.03 -15.26 -19.36
C ALA A 144 -38.76 -14.19 -20.42
N PHE A 145 -37.67 -13.44 -20.26
CA PHE A 145 -37.20 -12.46 -21.24
C PHE A 145 -36.91 -13.09 -22.61
N LEU A 146 -36.20 -14.22 -22.65
CA LEU A 146 -35.89 -14.91 -23.90
C LEU A 146 -37.11 -15.56 -24.56
N ALA A 147 -38.10 -15.97 -23.75
CA ALA A 147 -39.35 -16.53 -24.24
C ALA A 147 -40.33 -15.44 -24.73
N GLY A 148 -40.02 -14.15 -24.55
CA GLY A 148 -40.91 -13.05 -24.89
C GLY A 148 -42.18 -13.01 -24.04
N VAL A 149 -42.10 -13.55 -22.82
CA VAL A 149 -43.19 -13.59 -21.85
C VAL A 149 -42.86 -12.58 -20.76
N GLU A 150 -43.14 -11.30 -21.02
CA GLU A 150 -43.27 -10.27 -19.98
C GLU A 150 -44.73 -10.17 -19.50
#